data_AF-A0A965NYC8-F1
#
_entry.id   AF-A0A965NYC8-F1
#
_cell.length_a   1.000
_cell.length_b   1.000
_cell.length_c   1.000
_cell.angle_alpha   90.00
_cell.angle_beta   90.00
_cell.angle_gamma   90.00
#
_symmetry.space_group_name_H-M   'P 1'
#
loop_
_entity.id
_entity.type
_entity.pdbx_description
1 polymer ?
#
loop_
_entity_poly.entity_id
_entity_poly.type
_entity_poly.pdbx_seq_one_letter_code
_entity_poly.pdbx_strand_id
1 'polypeptide(L)'
;MIPFLVKKSVKQLVCKQLFRRFFLFFLFATLTFSSKAEWQTIHSFEKEWLVFQPSWKAFLPYISTRHLNYKSKSLLINPTDFPKGHLKIEASKNYTLFINGVFSRKITQGSLLRMNLDSLGRKQPLAERLVLTFYGDELNGLPQKVFVEQNVEKGKISTLNFLGMKIREGSGINNFFAFAMLSLLTLLGFLYSFFPKYFHSYFRFSDWLSLEIKDVVIAKMPFAFPNLFVIFILSLVTAYLAYFNGLLHTLNQSFTMGSSLSEIFSEAFLFIGTKTIIALMLFGLRFFMYQMFCSLFKLDNLASIHFFKSIQTNIQFFTLLIFFILIYSVYMGPIFIKNLNWIRTAVDMYFLFRAVYFFIIFKKHFKFNPLSLIAYLAIIEGQVLLFGIRELIFPEFM
;
A
#
# COMPACT_ATOMS: atom_id res chain seq x y z
N MET A 1 51.47 -33.42 -23.97
CA MET A 1 50.45 -33.94 -24.91
C MET A 1 49.15 -34.20 -24.14
N ILE A 2 48.11 -33.39 -24.44
CA ILE A 2 46.67 -33.70 -24.65
C ILE A 2 46.07 -34.91 -23.85
N PRO A 3 44.81 -34.90 -23.32
CA PRO A 3 44.03 -33.90 -22.57
C PRO A 3 42.90 -34.51 -21.63
N PHE A 4 42.01 -33.65 -21.10
CA PHE A 4 40.56 -33.81 -20.80
C PHE A 4 39.93 -35.16 -20.37
N LEU A 5 39.26 -35.17 -19.20
CA LEU A 5 37.82 -35.51 -19.04
C LEU A 5 37.35 -35.44 -17.56
N VAL A 6 36.67 -34.34 -17.19
CA VAL A 6 35.76 -34.33 -16.02
C VAL A 6 34.35 -34.03 -16.54
N LYS A 7 33.59 -35.09 -16.82
CA LYS A 7 32.16 -35.02 -17.16
C LYS A 7 31.37 -34.65 -15.90
N LYS A 8 30.91 -33.40 -15.80
CA LYS A 8 29.82 -33.04 -14.88
C LYS A 8 28.49 -33.57 -15.43
N SER A 9 27.83 -34.36 -14.60
CA SER A 9 26.58 -35.09 -14.85
C SER A 9 25.41 -34.17 -15.22
N VAL A 10 24.83 -34.40 -16.40
CA VAL A 10 23.62 -33.75 -16.95
C VAL A 10 22.37 -34.03 -16.11
N LYS A 11 22.36 -35.05 -15.24
CA LYS A 11 21.18 -35.43 -14.44
C LYS A 11 20.83 -34.43 -13.32
N GLN A 12 21.80 -33.67 -12.79
CA GLN A 12 21.52 -32.71 -11.70
C GLN A 12 20.83 -31.42 -12.19
N LEU A 13 21.01 -31.02 -13.46
CA LEU A 13 20.38 -29.82 -14.00
C LEU A 13 18.89 -30.02 -14.29
N VAL A 14 18.52 -31.21 -14.77
CA VAL A 14 17.13 -31.57 -15.12
C VAL A 14 16.25 -31.68 -13.88
N CYS A 15 16.79 -32.21 -12.76
CA CYS A 15 16.05 -32.35 -11.52
C CYS A 15 15.71 -30.99 -10.87
N LYS A 16 16.61 -30.00 -10.94
CA LYS A 16 16.33 -28.62 -10.48
C LYS A 16 15.30 -27.88 -11.33
N GLN A 17 15.28 -28.11 -12.65
CA GLN A 17 14.27 -27.51 -13.54
C GLN A 17 12.88 -28.13 -13.34
N LEU A 18 12.79 -29.44 -13.09
CA LEU A 18 11.52 -30.11 -12.80
C LEU A 18 10.94 -29.66 -11.46
N PHE A 19 11.76 -29.54 -10.41
CA PHE A 19 11.30 -29.09 -9.09
C PHE A 19 10.75 -27.65 -9.12
N ARG A 20 11.37 -26.75 -9.91
CA ARG A 20 10.91 -25.36 -10.07
C ARG A 20 9.58 -25.25 -10.82
N ARG A 21 9.30 -26.17 -11.75
CA ARG A 21 8.02 -26.22 -12.49
C ARG A 21 6.90 -26.87 -11.66
N PHE A 22 7.23 -27.89 -10.86
CA PHE A 22 6.27 -28.52 -9.94
C PHE A 22 5.90 -27.62 -8.75
N PHE A 23 6.84 -26.84 -8.23
CA PHE A 23 6.55 -25.88 -7.16
C PHE A 23 5.58 -24.78 -7.60
N LEU A 24 5.71 -24.29 -8.84
CA LEU A 24 4.77 -23.32 -9.42
C LEU A 24 3.37 -23.92 -9.62
N PHE A 25 3.28 -25.20 -10.01
CA PHE A 25 2.00 -25.89 -10.16
C PHE A 25 1.32 -26.16 -8.81
N PHE A 26 2.09 -26.50 -7.77
CA PHE A 26 1.57 -26.71 -6.42
C PHE A 26 1.10 -25.41 -5.76
N LEU A 27 1.80 -24.29 -6.05
CA LEU A 27 1.39 -22.95 -5.62
C LEU A 27 0.13 -22.46 -6.34
N PHE A 28 -0.09 -22.87 -7.60
CA PHE A 28 -1.35 -22.59 -8.32
C PHE A 28 -2.50 -23.53 -7.90
N ALA A 29 -2.24 -24.79 -7.54
CA ALA A 29 -3.26 -25.74 -7.14
C ALA A 29 -3.86 -25.45 -5.74
N THR A 30 -3.08 -24.83 -4.85
CA THR A 30 -3.53 -24.39 -3.52
C THR A 30 -4.30 -23.05 -3.55
N LEU A 31 -4.38 -22.38 -4.71
CA LEU A 31 -5.17 -21.16 -4.94
C LEU A 31 -6.60 -21.42 -5.45
N THR A 32 -7.11 -22.65 -5.32
CA THR A 32 -8.52 -22.95 -5.61
C THR A 32 -9.42 -22.30 -4.55
N PHE A 33 -9.73 -21.03 -4.78
CA PHE A 33 -10.71 -20.27 -4.04
C PHE A 33 -12.06 -21.00 -4.07
N SER A 34 -12.50 -21.48 -2.91
CA SER A 34 -13.93 -21.67 -2.67
C SER A 34 -14.57 -20.28 -2.67
N SER A 35 -15.16 -19.89 -3.81
CA SER A 35 -15.91 -18.64 -3.93
C SER A 35 -17.20 -18.75 -3.13
N LYS A 36 -17.13 -18.44 -1.84
CA LYS A 36 -18.35 -18.22 -1.06
C LYS A 36 -19.05 -16.99 -1.62
N ALA A 37 -20.30 -17.18 -2.04
CA ALA A 37 -21.20 -16.12 -2.46
C ALA A 37 -21.28 -15.04 -1.37
N GLU A 38 -20.95 -13.80 -1.74
CA GLU A 38 -20.95 -12.65 -0.83
C GLU A 38 -22.11 -11.73 -1.24
N TRP A 39 -22.99 -11.41 -0.29
CA TRP A 39 -24.16 -10.56 -0.54
C TRP A 39 -23.69 -9.10 -0.69
N GLN A 40 -23.94 -8.51 -1.85
CA GLN A 40 -23.56 -7.11 -2.11
C GLN A 40 -24.80 -6.22 -2.14
N THR A 41 -24.79 -5.14 -1.36
CA THR A 41 -25.84 -4.11 -1.37
C THR A 41 -25.75 -3.28 -2.65
N ILE A 42 -26.79 -3.33 -3.50
CA ILE A 42 -26.89 -2.56 -4.75
C ILE A 42 -27.43 -1.15 -4.49
N HIS A 43 -28.47 -1.02 -3.65
CA HIS A 43 -29.21 0.23 -3.47
C HIS A 43 -29.66 0.44 -2.02
N SER A 44 -29.61 1.69 -1.56
CA SER A 44 -30.09 2.14 -0.24
C SER A 44 -31.23 3.15 -0.43
N PHE A 45 -32.35 2.94 0.25
CA PHE A 45 -33.58 3.75 0.11
C PHE A 45 -33.64 4.95 1.05
N GLU A 46 -32.52 5.43 1.59
CA GLU A 46 -32.48 6.49 2.62
C GLU A 46 -33.18 7.79 2.20
N LYS A 47 -33.20 8.13 0.91
CA LYS A 47 -33.71 9.42 0.40
C LYS A 47 -35.05 9.32 -0.35
N GLU A 48 -35.60 8.12 -0.54
CA GLU A 48 -36.74 7.85 -1.44
C GLU A 48 -38.06 7.64 -0.68
N TRP A 49 -38.10 8.01 0.60
CA TRP A 49 -39.28 7.81 1.45
C TRP A 49 -40.42 8.74 1.07
N LEU A 50 -41.61 8.16 1.02
CA LEU A 50 -42.85 8.84 0.71
C LEU A 50 -43.82 8.70 1.89
N VAL A 51 -44.72 9.67 2.00
CA VAL A 51 -45.79 9.68 2.99
C VAL A 51 -47.11 9.93 2.26
N PHE A 52 -48.10 9.11 2.57
CA PHE A 52 -49.44 9.29 2.01
C PHE A 52 -50.17 10.41 2.75
N GLN A 53 -50.61 11.44 2.04
CA GLN A 53 -51.40 12.52 2.61
C GLN A 53 -52.88 12.37 2.21
N PRO A 54 -53.81 12.16 3.17
CA PRO A 54 -55.23 11.94 2.87
C PRO A 54 -55.91 13.11 2.14
N SER A 55 -55.50 14.35 2.43
CA SER A 55 -56.13 15.55 1.84
C SER A 55 -55.94 15.65 0.33
N TRP A 56 -54.81 15.16 -0.19
CA TRP A 56 -54.48 15.24 -1.61
C TRP A 56 -54.54 13.87 -2.31
N LYS A 57 -54.86 12.80 -1.57
CA LYS A 57 -54.87 11.41 -2.05
C LYS A 57 -53.60 11.04 -2.83
N ALA A 58 -52.47 11.59 -2.43
CA ALA A 58 -51.20 11.48 -3.14
C ALA A 58 -50.04 11.14 -2.19
N PHE A 59 -48.99 10.55 -2.74
CA PHE A 59 -47.73 10.30 -2.05
C PHE A 59 -46.83 11.54 -2.17
N LEU A 60 -46.40 12.07 -1.03
CA LEU A 60 -45.49 13.22 -0.96
C LEU A 60 -44.12 12.77 -0.43
N PRO A 61 -43.03 13.44 -0.84
CA PRO A 61 -41.71 13.17 -0.30
C PRO A 61 -41.66 13.39 1.22
N TYR A 62 -40.96 12.51 1.92
CA TYR A 62 -40.75 12.61 3.35
C TYR A 62 -39.86 13.82 3.67
N ILE A 63 -40.36 14.71 4.54
CA ILE A 63 -39.61 15.85 5.08
C ILE A 63 -39.56 15.66 6.59
N SER A 64 -38.36 15.54 7.14
CA SER A 64 -38.14 15.22 8.56
C SER A 64 -38.80 16.20 9.51
N THR A 65 -38.89 17.49 9.16
CA THR A 65 -39.48 18.53 10.01
C THR A 65 -41.00 18.48 10.11
N ARG A 66 -41.69 17.91 9.11
CA ARG A 66 -43.17 17.88 9.05
C ARG A 66 -43.75 16.48 9.21
N HIS A 67 -43.03 15.46 8.78
CA HIS A 67 -43.56 14.09 8.66
C HIS A 67 -42.99 13.11 9.70
N LEU A 68 -42.27 13.62 10.72
CA LEU A 68 -41.63 12.78 11.74
C LEU A 68 -42.61 11.85 12.48
N ASN A 69 -43.80 12.38 12.80
CA ASN A 69 -44.84 11.72 13.61
C ASN A 69 -45.81 10.87 12.78
N TYR A 70 -45.60 10.74 11.47
CA TYR A 70 -46.45 9.89 10.63
C TYR A 70 -46.16 8.41 10.90
N LYS A 71 -47.22 7.68 11.25
CA LYS A 71 -47.17 6.24 11.59
C LYS A 71 -46.97 5.33 10.37
N SER A 72 -47.19 5.85 9.16
CA SER A 72 -47.06 5.12 7.90
C SER A 72 -46.07 5.79 6.96
N LYS A 73 -45.13 5.01 6.41
CA LYS A 73 -44.15 5.48 5.43
C LYS A 73 -44.06 4.49 4.28
N SER A 74 -44.00 5.00 3.07
CA SER A 74 -44.08 4.20 1.85
C SER A 74 -42.83 4.34 1.00
N LEU A 75 -42.46 3.27 0.30
CA LEU A 75 -41.46 3.24 -0.75
C LEU A 75 -42.09 2.79 -2.04
N LEU A 76 -41.70 3.41 -3.14
CA LEU A 76 -42.06 2.96 -4.48
C LEU A 76 -40.85 2.22 -5.05
N ILE A 77 -41.00 0.92 -5.28
CA ILE A 77 -39.96 0.08 -5.88
C ILE A 77 -40.52 -0.51 -7.17
N ASN A 78 -39.78 -0.36 -8.26
CA ASN A 78 -40.07 -1.09 -9.47
C ASN A 78 -39.20 -2.36 -9.52
N PRO A 79 -39.80 -3.57 -9.53
CA PRO A 79 -39.05 -4.82 -9.59
C PRO A 79 -38.18 -4.95 -10.85
N THR A 80 -38.57 -4.32 -11.97
CA THR A 80 -37.81 -4.41 -13.22
C THR A 80 -36.45 -3.71 -13.14
N ASP A 81 -36.31 -2.73 -12.24
CA ASP A 81 -35.10 -1.94 -12.10
C ASP A 81 -33.98 -2.74 -11.38
N PHE A 82 -34.34 -3.83 -10.70
CA PHE A 82 -33.43 -4.63 -9.87
C PHE A 82 -33.54 -6.15 -10.15
N PRO A 83 -33.09 -6.63 -11.33
CA PRO A 83 -33.18 -8.05 -11.68
C PRO A 83 -32.33 -8.92 -10.73
N LYS A 84 -32.91 -10.01 -10.21
CA LYS A 84 -32.29 -10.90 -9.20
C LYS A 84 -31.96 -10.21 -7.86
N GLY A 85 -32.58 -9.06 -7.60
CA GLY A 85 -32.44 -8.33 -6.34
C GLY A 85 -33.24 -8.97 -5.21
N HIS A 86 -32.69 -8.91 -4.00
CA HIS A 86 -33.36 -9.30 -2.76
C HIS A 86 -33.54 -8.05 -1.89
N LEU A 87 -34.78 -7.75 -1.52
CA LEU A 87 -35.06 -6.71 -0.55
C LEU A 87 -34.72 -7.21 0.85
N LYS A 88 -33.76 -6.57 1.50
CA LYS A 88 -33.39 -6.77 2.89
C LYS A 88 -34.01 -5.66 3.73
N ILE A 89 -34.80 -6.05 4.72
CA ILE A 89 -35.38 -5.17 5.72
C ILE A 89 -34.83 -5.62 7.07
N GLU A 90 -34.10 -4.74 7.73
CA GLU A 90 -33.70 -4.93 9.12
C GLU A 90 -34.55 -4.01 10.00
N ALA A 91 -35.42 -4.62 10.81
CA ALA A 91 -36.40 -3.88 11.57
C ALA A 91 -35.81 -3.34 12.88
N SER A 92 -35.68 -2.02 13.01
CA SER A 92 -35.27 -1.38 14.26
C SER A 92 -36.39 -1.31 15.31
N LYS A 93 -37.65 -1.40 14.88
CA LYS A 93 -38.85 -1.54 15.73
C LYS A 93 -39.83 -2.55 15.12
N ASN A 94 -40.91 -2.85 15.84
CA ASN A 94 -41.99 -3.68 15.29
C ASN A 94 -42.72 -2.93 14.17
N TYR A 95 -42.74 -3.54 12.98
CA TYR A 95 -43.39 -2.97 11.79
C TYR A 95 -44.42 -3.93 11.23
N THR A 96 -45.49 -3.39 10.68
CA THR A 96 -46.42 -4.10 9.81
C THR A 96 -46.12 -3.68 8.38
N LEU A 97 -45.78 -4.66 7.55
CA LEU A 97 -45.48 -4.44 6.13
C LEU A 97 -46.73 -4.69 5.29
N PHE A 98 -47.09 -3.69 4.49
CA PHE A 98 -48.11 -3.77 3.46
C PHE A 98 -47.46 -3.68 2.09
N ILE A 99 -47.92 -4.50 1.15
CA ILE A 99 -47.48 -4.50 -0.25
C ILE A 99 -48.69 -4.16 -1.10
N ASN A 100 -48.67 -3.03 -1.80
CA ASN A 100 -49.80 -2.52 -2.59
C ASN A 100 -51.11 -2.45 -1.78
N GLY A 101 -51.01 -2.04 -0.51
CA GLY A 101 -52.15 -1.93 0.41
C GLY A 101 -52.64 -3.25 0.99
N VAL A 102 -52.10 -4.40 0.56
CA VAL A 102 -52.43 -5.71 1.11
C VAL A 102 -51.48 -6.04 2.26
N PHE A 103 -52.03 -6.53 3.37
CA PHE A 103 -51.24 -6.99 4.52
C PHE A 103 -50.34 -8.16 4.10
N SER A 104 -49.03 -8.02 4.33
CA SER A 104 -48.05 -9.06 4.01
C SER A 104 -47.58 -9.78 5.27
N ARG A 105 -46.92 -9.06 6.19
CA ARG A 105 -46.38 -9.65 7.42
C ARG A 105 -46.10 -8.61 8.50
N LYS A 106 -46.14 -9.05 9.76
CA LYS A 106 -45.57 -8.32 10.90
C LYS A 106 -44.10 -8.69 11.07
N ILE A 107 -43.24 -7.69 11.11
CA ILE A 107 -41.78 -7.80 11.27
C ILE A 107 -41.45 -7.38 12.71
N THR A 108 -40.86 -8.30 13.48
CA THR A 108 -40.47 -8.02 14.86
C THR A 108 -39.10 -7.34 14.91
N GLN A 109 -38.87 -6.54 15.96
CA GLN A 109 -37.59 -5.87 16.19
C GLN A 109 -36.41 -6.86 16.14
N GLY A 110 -35.34 -6.49 15.43
CA GLY A 110 -34.14 -7.30 15.27
C GLY A 110 -34.25 -8.45 14.26
N SER A 111 -35.41 -8.65 13.62
CA SER A 111 -35.54 -9.66 12.56
C SER A 111 -35.02 -9.12 11.22
N LEU A 112 -34.28 -9.98 10.51
CA LEU A 112 -33.78 -9.74 9.17
C LEU A 112 -34.71 -10.42 8.17
N LEU A 113 -35.46 -9.63 7.42
CA LEU A 113 -36.33 -10.14 6.36
C LEU A 113 -35.64 -9.99 5.01
N ARG A 114 -35.50 -11.09 4.26
CA ARG A 114 -35.05 -11.10 2.88
C ARG A 114 -36.17 -11.57 1.97
N MET A 115 -36.54 -10.77 0.99
CA MET A 115 -37.55 -11.10 -0.01
C MET A 115 -36.98 -10.98 -1.42
N ASN A 116 -37.22 -11.97 -2.26
CA ASN A 116 -36.82 -11.90 -3.66
C ASN A 116 -37.77 -10.97 -4.44
N LEU A 117 -37.22 -9.92 -5.07
CA LEU A 117 -37.99 -8.94 -5.85
C LEU A 117 -38.61 -9.55 -7.12
N ASP A 118 -37.92 -10.51 -7.76
CA ASP A 118 -38.43 -11.20 -8.96
C ASP A 118 -39.69 -12.01 -8.65
N SER A 119 -39.72 -12.64 -7.46
CA SER A 119 -40.88 -13.40 -7.00
C SER A 119 -42.05 -12.50 -6.62
N LEU A 120 -41.77 -11.31 -6.08
CA LEU A 120 -42.80 -10.31 -5.75
C LEU A 120 -43.41 -9.70 -7.02
N GLY A 121 -42.59 -9.40 -8.04
CA GLY A 121 -43.07 -8.90 -9.34
C GLY A 121 -43.96 -9.92 -10.06
N ARG A 122 -43.61 -11.21 -10.04
CA ARG A 122 -44.44 -12.28 -10.64
C ARG A 122 -45.80 -12.46 -9.98
N LYS A 123 -45.89 -12.22 -8.67
CA LYS A 123 -47.16 -12.34 -7.93
C LYS A 123 -48.14 -11.20 -8.21
N GLN A 124 -47.66 -10.08 -8.74
CA GLN A 124 -48.46 -8.88 -9.01
C GLN A 124 -48.13 -8.29 -10.39
N PRO A 125 -48.48 -8.98 -11.48
CA PRO A 125 -48.10 -8.59 -12.85
C PRO A 125 -48.74 -7.28 -13.34
N LEU A 126 -49.81 -6.82 -12.68
CA LEU A 126 -50.57 -5.61 -13.04
C LEU A 126 -50.01 -4.33 -12.40
N ALA A 127 -49.10 -4.43 -11.43
CA ALA A 127 -48.55 -3.27 -10.74
C ALA A 127 -47.16 -2.92 -11.29
N GLU A 128 -47.08 -1.94 -12.20
CA GLU A 128 -45.80 -1.40 -12.71
C GLU A 128 -44.89 -0.85 -11.60
N ARG A 129 -45.47 -0.51 -10.43
CA ARG A 129 -44.75 -0.04 -9.24
C ARG A 129 -45.29 -0.74 -8.00
N LEU A 130 -44.40 -1.33 -7.22
CA LEU A 130 -44.73 -1.89 -5.91
C LEU A 130 -44.64 -0.79 -4.85
N VAL A 131 -45.76 -0.54 -4.18
CA VAL A 131 -45.85 0.33 -3.01
C VAL A 131 -45.62 -0.51 -1.76
N LEU A 132 -44.47 -0.32 -1.11
CA LEU A 132 -44.18 -0.93 0.18
C LEU A 132 -44.49 0.07 1.28
N THR A 133 -45.52 -0.20 2.07
CA THR A 133 -45.90 0.67 3.18
C THR A 133 -45.55 0.01 4.52
N PHE A 134 -44.74 0.71 5.30
CA PHE A 134 -44.35 0.36 6.65
C PHE A 134 -45.24 1.10 7.63
N TYR A 135 -45.96 0.36 8.46
CA TYR A 135 -46.80 0.90 9.53
C TYR A 135 -46.26 0.47 10.89
N GLY A 136 -46.20 1.39 11.85
CA GLY A 136 -45.86 1.04 13.24
C GLY A 136 -46.50 2.01 14.22
N ASP A 137 -46.99 1.47 15.34
CA ASP A 137 -47.66 2.26 16.37
C ASP A 137 -46.73 3.31 17.01
N GLU A 138 -45.42 3.03 17.04
CA GLU A 138 -44.35 3.88 17.59
C GLU A 138 -43.28 4.27 16.54
N LEU A 139 -43.69 4.45 15.28
CA LEU A 139 -42.78 4.77 14.18
C LEU A 139 -42.39 6.26 14.19
N ASN A 140 -41.44 6.63 15.04
CA ASN A 140 -40.79 7.95 15.03
C ASN A 140 -39.53 7.88 14.15
N GLY A 141 -39.47 8.69 13.08
CA GLY A 141 -38.33 8.69 12.15
C GLY A 141 -38.34 7.57 11.10
N LEU A 142 -37.35 7.52 10.21
CA LEU A 142 -37.30 6.55 9.09
C LEU A 142 -36.83 5.16 9.58
N PRO A 143 -37.31 4.05 9.00
CA PRO A 143 -36.71 2.75 9.26
C PRO A 143 -35.32 2.71 8.61
N GLN A 144 -34.29 2.62 9.44
CA GLN A 144 -32.91 2.97 9.08
C GLN A 144 -32.20 1.97 8.14
N LYS A 145 -32.81 0.83 7.80
CA LYS A 145 -32.08 -0.29 7.18
C LYS A 145 -32.93 -1.08 6.18
N VAL A 146 -33.32 -0.44 5.08
CA VAL A 146 -33.96 -1.09 3.92
C VAL A 146 -33.01 -1.01 2.73
N PHE A 147 -32.57 -2.16 2.23
CA PHE A 147 -31.57 -2.27 1.16
C PHE A 147 -31.98 -3.29 0.10
N VAL A 148 -31.51 -3.13 -1.14
CA VAL A 148 -31.53 -4.22 -2.13
C VAL A 148 -30.16 -4.89 -2.15
N GLU A 149 -30.10 -6.19 -1.90
CA GLU A 149 -28.90 -7.03 -2.01
C GLU A 149 -28.98 -7.91 -3.26
N GLN A 150 -27.88 -8.07 -4.01
CA GLN A 150 -27.75 -9.12 -5.02
C GLN A 150 -26.82 -10.21 -4.52
N ASN A 151 -27.15 -11.45 -4.89
CA ASN A 151 -26.19 -12.55 -4.80
C ASN A 151 -25.32 -12.52 -6.06
N VAL A 152 -24.10 -12.02 -5.94
CA VAL A 152 -23.14 -11.96 -7.05
C VAL A 152 -22.06 -13.03 -6.82
N GLU A 153 -21.97 -13.99 -7.74
CA GLU A 153 -20.81 -14.88 -7.82
C GLU A 153 -19.59 -14.04 -8.22
N LYS A 154 -18.53 -14.05 -7.41
CA LYS A 154 -17.26 -13.37 -7.75
C LYS A 154 -16.78 -13.87 -9.11
N GLY A 155 -16.91 -13.03 -10.14
CA GLY A 155 -16.45 -13.31 -11.51
C GLY A 155 -17.37 -12.86 -12.65
N LYS A 156 -18.64 -12.52 -12.41
CA LYS A 156 -19.58 -12.03 -13.44
C LYS A 156 -19.93 -10.53 -13.33
N ILE A 157 -18.98 -9.72 -12.87
CA ILE A 157 -19.10 -8.26 -12.95
C ILE A 157 -18.53 -7.82 -14.29
N SER A 158 -19.25 -8.06 -15.37
CA SER A 158 -18.97 -7.49 -16.68
C SER A 158 -20.15 -7.74 -17.60
N THR A 159 -21.01 -6.73 -17.75
CA THR A 159 -21.52 -6.22 -19.06
C THR A 159 -22.70 -5.26 -18.95
N LEU A 160 -23.43 -5.14 -17.82
CA LEU A 160 -24.64 -4.30 -17.77
C LEU A 160 -24.58 -3.01 -16.93
N ASN A 161 -23.54 -2.82 -16.10
CA ASN A 161 -23.35 -1.57 -15.33
C ASN A 161 -22.39 -0.60 -16.05
N PHE A 162 -22.67 -0.25 -17.31
CA PHE A 162 -21.82 0.66 -18.11
C PHE A 162 -22.06 2.16 -17.87
N LEU A 163 -22.98 2.54 -16.97
CA LEU A 163 -23.26 3.96 -16.66
C LEU A 163 -23.08 4.35 -15.18
N GLY A 164 -22.49 3.47 -14.39
CA GLY A 164 -21.86 3.84 -13.13
C GLY A 164 -20.36 3.75 -13.32
N MET A 165 -19.72 4.81 -13.83
CA MET A 165 -18.26 4.94 -13.74
C MET A 165 -17.88 4.96 -12.25
N LYS A 166 -17.69 3.79 -11.65
CA LYS A 166 -16.80 3.69 -10.50
C LYS A 166 -15.42 3.99 -11.05
N ILE A 167 -15.01 5.25 -10.87
CA ILE A 167 -13.61 5.63 -10.98
C ILE A 167 -12.84 4.60 -10.16
N ARG A 168 -11.91 3.91 -10.82
CA ARG A 168 -11.02 2.97 -10.16
C ARG A 168 -10.06 3.78 -9.31
N GLU A 169 -10.49 4.14 -8.10
CA GLU A 169 -9.65 4.78 -7.08
C GLU A 169 -8.48 3.84 -6.80
N GLY A 170 -7.29 4.19 -7.31
CA GLY A 170 -6.06 3.39 -7.16
C GLY A 170 -5.35 3.00 -8.46
N SER A 171 -5.85 3.36 -9.66
CA SER A 171 -5.06 3.11 -10.89
C SER A 171 -3.78 3.96 -10.93
N GLY A 172 -3.86 5.25 -10.55
CA GLY A 172 -2.70 6.16 -10.54
C GLY A 172 -1.60 5.73 -9.56
N ILE A 173 -1.97 5.35 -8.34
CA ILE A 173 -1.04 4.94 -7.28
C ILE A 173 -0.32 3.62 -7.65
N ASN A 174 -1.06 2.63 -8.17
CA ASN A 174 -0.46 1.38 -8.62
C ASN A 174 0.46 1.57 -9.83
N ASN A 175 0.08 2.44 -10.77
CA ASN A 175 0.92 2.80 -11.91
C ASN A 175 2.20 3.53 -11.47
N PHE A 176 2.11 4.37 -10.44
CA PHE A 176 3.29 5.02 -9.85
C PHE A 176 4.26 4.00 -9.24
N PHE A 177 3.79 3.03 -8.47
CA PHE A 177 4.67 1.99 -7.89
C PHE A 177 5.34 1.13 -8.97
N ALA A 178 4.60 0.77 -10.03
CA ALA A 178 5.18 0.08 -11.17
C ALA A 178 6.25 0.92 -11.88
N PHE A 179 6.00 2.22 -12.06
CA PHE A 179 6.96 3.15 -12.64
C PHE A 179 8.22 3.30 -11.77
N ALA A 180 8.07 3.44 -10.45
CA ALA A 180 9.19 3.53 -9.50
C ALA A 180 10.03 2.23 -9.48
N MET A 181 9.39 1.07 -9.61
CA MET A 181 10.10 -0.19 -9.74
C MET A 181 10.88 -0.25 -11.06
N LEU A 182 10.24 0.11 -12.18
CA LEU A 182 10.89 0.11 -13.49
C LEU A 182 12.07 1.08 -13.56
N SER A 183 11.92 2.30 -13.01
CA SER A 183 12.99 3.30 -12.96
C SER A 183 14.18 2.82 -12.15
N LEU A 184 13.94 2.22 -10.98
CA LEU A 184 14.99 1.71 -10.10
C LEU A 184 15.72 0.53 -10.72
N LEU A 185 15.01 -0.42 -11.34
CA LEU A 185 15.64 -1.51 -12.10
C LEU A 185 16.48 -0.98 -13.26
N THR A 186 15.99 0.05 -13.97
CA THR A 186 16.71 0.65 -15.10
C THR A 186 18.02 1.30 -14.64
N LEU A 187 17.99 2.06 -13.54
CA LEU A 187 19.18 2.71 -12.99
C LEU A 187 20.19 1.70 -12.42
N LEU A 188 19.72 0.65 -11.74
CA LEU A 188 20.59 -0.45 -11.30
C LEU A 188 21.17 -1.22 -12.48
N GLY A 189 20.38 -1.46 -13.54
CA GLY A 189 20.84 -2.06 -14.79
C GLY A 189 21.90 -1.20 -15.48
N PHE A 190 21.74 0.12 -15.49
CA PHE A 190 22.73 1.05 -16.00
C PHE A 190 24.03 1.00 -15.17
N LEU A 191 23.94 0.97 -13.85
CA LEU A 191 25.10 0.82 -12.97
C LEU A 191 25.85 -0.50 -13.25
N TYR A 192 25.12 -1.60 -13.45
CA TYR A 192 25.69 -2.91 -13.78
C TYR A 192 26.37 -2.90 -15.16
N SER A 193 25.75 -2.28 -16.17
CA SER A 193 26.25 -2.27 -17.54
C SER A 193 27.48 -1.37 -17.73
N PHE A 194 27.45 -0.14 -17.20
CA PHE A 194 28.51 0.84 -17.41
C PHE A 194 29.63 0.73 -16.38
N PHE A 195 29.31 0.34 -15.14
CA PHE A 195 30.27 0.31 -14.03
C PHE A 195 30.24 -1.03 -13.25
N PRO A 196 30.47 -2.19 -13.91
CA PRO A 196 30.34 -3.51 -13.29
C PRO A 196 31.27 -3.69 -12.07
N LYS A 197 32.47 -3.11 -12.11
CA LYS A 197 33.42 -3.15 -10.97
C LYS A 197 32.87 -2.46 -9.72
N TYR A 198 32.25 -1.28 -9.88
CA TYR A 198 31.64 -0.55 -8.78
C TYR A 198 30.38 -1.26 -8.29
N PHE A 199 29.53 -1.74 -9.21
CA PHE A 199 28.36 -2.53 -8.85
C PHE A 199 28.71 -3.72 -7.97
N HIS A 200 29.72 -4.52 -8.36
CA HIS A 200 30.15 -5.67 -7.58
C HIS A 200 30.72 -5.27 -6.21
N SER A 201 31.48 -4.19 -6.11
CA SER A 201 31.99 -3.71 -4.82
C SER A 201 30.84 -3.25 -3.90
N TYR A 202 29.84 -2.53 -4.43
CA TYR A 202 28.70 -2.07 -3.62
C TYR A 202 27.66 -3.15 -3.29
N PHE A 203 27.42 -4.16 -4.13
CA PHE A 203 26.38 -5.20 -3.92
C PHE A 203 26.91 -6.55 -3.42
N ARG A 204 28.19 -6.63 -2.99
CA ARG A 204 28.76 -7.85 -2.41
C ARG A 204 28.42 -7.98 -0.93
N PHE A 205 27.46 -8.85 -0.62
CA PHE A 205 27.03 -9.16 0.75
C PHE A 205 28.07 -9.98 1.54
N SER A 206 29.00 -10.67 0.87
CA SER A 206 30.08 -11.43 1.54
C SER A 206 31.07 -10.54 2.29
N ASP A 207 31.22 -9.28 1.83
CA ASP A 207 32.28 -8.37 2.30
C ASP A 207 31.81 -7.54 3.50
N TRP A 208 30.77 -8.00 4.19
CA TRP A 208 30.34 -7.45 5.46
C TRP A 208 31.40 -7.71 6.55
N LEU A 209 32.17 -8.80 6.47
CA LEU A 209 33.12 -9.20 7.53
C LEU A 209 34.61 -9.01 7.17
N SER A 210 34.90 -8.54 5.95
CA SER A 210 36.27 -8.36 5.43
C SER A 210 36.42 -7.06 4.65
N LEU A 211 37.37 -6.22 5.04
CA LEU A 211 37.89 -5.14 4.18
C LEU A 211 38.93 -5.73 3.23
N GLU A 212 38.58 -5.92 1.95
CA GLU A 212 39.54 -6.31 0.91
C GLU A 212 40.27 -5.07 0.33
N ILE A 213 41.53 -5.25 -0.07
CA ILE A 213 42.44 -4.18 -0.56
C ILE A 213 41.91 -3.47 -1.83
N LYS A 214 41.03 -4.12 -2.60
CA LYS A 214 40.38 -3.53 -3.79
C LYS A 214 39.40 -2.41 -3.46
N ASP A 215 38.75 -2.48 -2.30
CA ASP A 215 37.82 -1.44 -1.84
C ASP A 215 38.55 -0.15 -1.44
N VAL A 216 39.83 -0.23 -1.10
CA VAL A 216 40.65 0.93 -0.65
C VAL A 216 40.88 1.93 -1.79
N VAL A 217 41.01 1.47 -3.04
CA VAL A 217 41.20 2.36 -4.20
C VAL A 217 39.90 3.09 -4.55
N ILE A 218 38.76 2.39 -4.46
CA ILE A 218 37.43 2.97 -4.69
C ILE A 218 37.07 3.94 -3.56
N ALA A 219 37.42 3.60 -2.31
CA ALA A 219 37.22 4.47 -1.16
C ALA A 219 38.03 5.76 -1.24
N LYS A 220 39.22 5.74 -1.85
CA LYS A 220 40.08 6.93 -2.01
C LYS A 220 39.51 7.99 -2.96
N MET A 221 38.56 7.65 -3.83
CA MET A 221 37.91 8.58 -4.76
C MET A 221 36.40 8.70 -4.49
N PRO A 222 35.98 9.29 -3.36
CA PRO A 222 34.58 9.33 -2.93
C PRO A 222 33.65 10.06 -3.91
N PHE A 223 34.17 11.04 -4.66
CA PHE A 223 33.41 11.85 -5.63
C PHE A 223 33.66 11.45 -7.09
N ALA A 224 34.21 10.27 -7.35
CA ALA A 224 34.25 9.74 -8.71
C ALA A 224 32.82 9.59 -9.25
N PHE A 225 32.64 9.82 -10.56
CA PHE A 225 31.33 9.73 -11.21
C PHE A 225 30.54 8.45 -10.87
N PRO A 226 31.14 7.24 -10.83
CA PRO A 226 30.41 6.03 -10.45
C PRO A 226 29.92 6.03 -8.99
N ASN A 227 30.71 6.59 -8.06
CA ASN A 227 30.33 6.72 -6.65
C ASN A 227 29.21 7.75 -6.47
N LEU A 228 29.27 8.87 -7.20
CA LEU A 228 28.18 9.85 -7.26
C LEU A 228 26.89 9.23 -7.82
N PHE A 229 26.99 8.38 -8.84
CA PHE A 229 25.84 7.67 -9.39
C PHE A 229 25.21 6.71 -8.37
N VAL A 230 26.03 6.02 -7.57
CA VAL A 230 25.55 5.16 -6.47
C VAL A 230 24.87 6.00 -5.38
N ILE A 231 25.45 7.14 -5.00
CA ILE A 231 24.83 8.07 -4.04
C ILE A 231 23.50 8.60 -4.59
N PHE A 232 23.42 8.89 -5.89
CA PHE A 232 22.19 9.30 -6.55
C PHE A 232 21.11 8.21 -6.49
N ILE A 233 21.46 6.95 -6.79
CA ILE A 233 20.52 5.82 -6.65
C ILE A 233 20.05 5.68 -5.20
N LEU A 234 20.97 5.76 -4.24
CA LEU A 234 20.61 5.71 -2.82
C LEU A 234 19.66 6.84 -2.43
N SER A 235 19.92 8.07 -2.90
CA SER A 235 19.08 9.24 -2.66
C SER A 235 17.67 9.06 -3.25
N LEU A 236 17.58 8.48 -4.45
CA LEU A 236 16.32 8.15 -5.10
C LEU A 236 15.52 7.10 -4.32
N VAL A 237 16.19 6.04 -3.85
CA VAL A 237 15.55 5.01 -3.01
C VAL A 237 14.98 5.62 -1.73
N THR A 238 15.74 6.49 -1.06
CA THR A 238 15.25 7.17 0.15
C THR A 238 14.07 8.09 -0.14
N ALA A 239 14.03 8.75 -1.29
CA ALA A 239 12.90 9.57 -1.70
C ALA A 239 11.66 8.73 -2.02
N TYR A 240 11.81 7.55 -2.63
CA TYR A 240 10.69 6.62 -2.82
C TYR A 240 10.12 6.11 -1.50
N LEU A 241 10.97 5.83 -0.51
CA LEU A 241 10.51 5.47 0.84
C LEU A 241 9.78 6.63 1.53
N ALA A 242 10.29 7.86 1.40
CA ALA A 242 9.64 9.05 1.93
C ALA A 242 8.29 9.31 1.24
N TYR A 243 8.19 9.12 -0.08
CA TYR A 243 6.95 9.24 -0.83
C TYR A 243 5.94 8.16 -0.41
N PHE A 244 6.38 6.92 -0.23
CA PHE A 244 5.54 5.85 0.31
C PHE A 244 4.97 6.24 1.66
N ASN A 245 5.81 6.74 2.57
CA ASN A 245 5.35 7.21 3.88
C ASN A 245 4.39 8.41 3.79
N GLY A 246 4.69 9.39 2.94
CA GLY A 246 3.87 10.58 2.72
C GLY A 246 2.47 10.25 2.18
N LEU A 247 2.40 9.37 1.16
CA LEU A 247 1.14 8.91 0.58
C LEU A 247 0.23 8.27 1.64
N LEU A 248 0.80 7.65 2.67
CA LEU A 248 0.06 6.99 3.73
C LEU A 248 -0.52 7.93 4.77
N HIS A 249 0.21 9.01 5.07
CA HIS A 249 -0.33 10.10 5.86
C HIS A 249 -1.47 10.82 5.11
N THR A 250 -1.32 11.04 3.80
CA THR A 250 -2.36 11.69 2.97
C THR A 250 -3.59 10.81 2.74
N LEU A 251 -3.45 9.48 2.61
CA LEU A 251 -4.62 8.58 2.51
C LEU A 251 -5.49 8.59 3.77
N ASN A 252 -4.93 8.92 4.94
CA ASN A 252 -5.69 9.09 6.17
C ASN A 252 -6.43 10.45 6.25
N GLN A 253 -6.06 11.42 5.42
CA GLN A 253 -6.68 12.74 5.33
C GLN A 253 -7.06 13.02 3.87
N SER A 254 -8.18 12.41 3.43
CA SER A 254 -8.96 12.80 2.25
C SER A 254 -8.13 13.24 1.04
N PHE A 255 -7.81 12.31 0.15
CA PHE A 255 -7.37 12.64 -1.20
C PHE A 255 -8.40 13.61 -1.80
N THR A 256 -7.97 14.84 -2.07
CA THR A 256 -8.82 15.92 -2.55
C THR A 256 -9.51 15.50 -3.83
N MET A 257 -10.84 15.37 -3.75
CA MET A 257 -11.74 15.17 -4.87
C MET A 257 -11.52 16.30 -5.89
N GLY A 258 -11.00 15.97 -7.08
CA GLY A 258 -11.10 16.84 -8.26
C GLY A 258 -9.84 17.14 -9.06
N SER A 259 -8.65 16.67 -8.69
CA SER A 259 -7.44 16.94 -9.50
C SER A 259 -7.29 15.94 -10.65
N SER A 260 -6.87 16.45 -11.80
CA SER A 260 -6.60 15.64 -12.99
C SER A 260 -5.43 14.67 -12.73
N LEU A 261 -5.44 13.48 -13.38
CA LEU A 261 -4.33 12.51 -13.25
C LEU A 261 -2.95 13.16 -13.49
N SER A 262 -2.86 14.13 -14.41
CA SER A 262 -1.64 14.88 -14.69
C SER A 262 -1.13 15.70 -13.50
N GLU A 263 -2.01 16.29 -12.71
CA GLU A 263 -1.63 17.09 -11.52
C GLU A 263 -1.07 16.17 -10.44
N ILE A 264 -1.71 15.03 -10.18
CA ILE A 264 -1.26 14.04 -9.19
C ILE A 264 0.13 13.46 -9.57
N PHE A 265 0.34 13.14 -10.85
CA PHE A 265 1.64 12.64 -11.33
C PHE A 265 2.73 13.72 -11.27
N SER A 266 2.39 14.98 -11.57
CA SER A 266 3.33 16.11 -11.50
C SER A 266 3.77 16.39 -10.07
N GLU A 267 2.82 16.43 -9.12
CA GLU A 267 3.10 16.64 -7.70
C GLU A 267 3.95 15.52 -7.11
N ALA A 268 3.67 14.25 -7.47
CA ALA A 268 4.47 13.12 -7.06
C ALA A 268 5.91 13.23 -7.57
N PHE A 269 6.10 13.58 -8.85
CA PHE A 269 7.43 13.73 -9.44
C PHE A 269 8.21 14.88 -8.81
N LEU A 270 7.55 16.01 -8.54
CA LEU A 270 8.16 17.16 -7.87
C LEU A 270 8.55 16.83 -6.42
N PHE A 271 7.70 16.11 -5.68
CA PHE A 271 8.02 15.64 -4.33
C PHE A 271 9.24 14.72 -4.33
N ILE A 272 9.31 13.75 -5.25
CA ILE A 272 10.44 12.83 -5.35
C ILE A 272 11.71 13.59 -5.78
N GLY A 273 11.59 14.50 -6.74
CA GLY A 273 12.69 15.35 -7.20
C GLY A 273 13.27 16.20 -6.07
N THR A 274 12.43 16.89 -5.31
CA THR A 274 12.90 17.71 -4.17
C THR A 274 13.55 16.84 -3.09
N LYS A 275 12.94 15.71 -2.71
CA LYS A 275 13.51 14.80 -1.71
C LYS A 275 14.81 14.12 -2.19
N THR A 276 14.95 13.79 -3.48
CA THR A 276 16.21 13.26 -4.01
C THR A 276 17.35 14.26 -3.90
N ILE A 277 17.11 15.54 -4.22
CA ILE A 277 18.13 16.61 -4.12
C ILE A 277 18.53 16.82 -2.66
N ILE A 278 17.57 16.90 -1.75
CA ILE A 278 17.84 17.06 -0.31
C ILE A 278 18.65 15.86 0.21
N ALA A 279 18.24 14.64 -0.12
CA ALA A 279 18.95 13.43 0.27
C ALA A 279 20.39 13.40 -0.28
N LEU A 280 20.57 13.77 -1.55
CA LEU A 280 21.89 13.83 -2.18
C LEU A 280 22.81 14.85 -1.50
N MET A 281 22.28 16.02 -1.15
CA MET A 281 23.02 17.04 -0.39
C MET A 281 23.40 16.52 1.00
N LEU A 282 22.50 15.84 1.72
CA LEU A 282 22.78 15.26 3.03
C LEU A 282 23.86 14.16 2.96
N PHE A 283 23.82 13.28 1.96
CA PHE A 283 24.86 12.27 1.75
C PHE A 283 26.21 12.90 1.39
N GLY A 284 26.22 13.97 0.59
CA GLY A 284 27.43 14.73 0.29
C GLY A 284 28.03 15.41 1.52
N LEU A 285 27.20 16.10 2.32
CA LEU A 285 27.61 16.78 3.55
C LEU A 285 28.16 15.80 4.59
N ARG A 286 27.63 14.57 4.63
CA ARG A 286 28.11 13.50 5.52
C ARG A 286 29.58 13.14 5.28
N PHE A 287 30.07 13.21 4.03
CA PHE A 287 31.49 12.99 3.76
C PHE A 287 32.38 14.01 4.48
N PHE A 288 32.02 15.29 4.42
CA PHE A 288 32.76 16.35 5.09
C PHE A 288 32.73 16.20 6.61
N MET A 289 31.58 15.81 7.18
CA MET A 289 31.49 15.48 8.60
C MET A 289 32.44 14.35 8.99
N TYR A 290 32.51 13.28 8.19
CA TYR A 290 33.42 12.17 8.47
C TYR A 290 34.87 12.62 8.48
N GLN A 291 35.26 13.51 7.55
CA GLN A 291 36.60 14.05 7.50
C GLN A 291 36.93 14.95 8.70
N MET A 292 36.00 15.83 9.10
CA MET A 292 36.17 16.70 10.26
C MET A 292 36.34 15.91 11.56
N PHE A 293 35.45 14.95 11.83
CA PHE A 293 35.52 14.16 13.06
C PHE A 293 36.70 13.18 13.07
N CYS A 294 37.08 12.60 11.93
CA CYS A 294 38.30 11.78 11.89
C CYS A 294 39.55 12.62 12.20
N SER A 295 39.62 13.87 11.73
CA SER A 295 40.71 14.78 12.08
C SER A 295 40.72 15.13 13.57
N LEU A 296 39.54 15.38 14.18
CA LEU A 296 39.39 15.65 15.61
C LEU A 296 39.91 14.50 16.49
N PHE A 297 39.59 13.25 16.12
CA PHE A 297 39.97 12.05 16.88
C PHE A 297 41.34 11.47 16.47
N LYS A 298 42.09 12.11 15.56
CA LYS A 298 43.35 11.63 14.99
C LYS A 298 43.24 10.22 14.37
N LEU A 299 42.12 9.96 13.69
CA LEU A 299 41.82 8.70 13.00
C LEU A 299 42.08 8.85 11.50
N ASP A 300 43.36 9.05 11.15
CA ASP A 300 43.77 9.29 9.77
C ASP A 300 43.43 8.09 8.87
N ASN A 301 43.05 8.36 7.62
CA ASN A 301 42.58 7.38 6.63
C ASN A 301 41.28 6.61 6.94
N LEU A 302 40.64 6.81 8.09
CA LEU A 302 39.36 6.16 8.41
C LEU A 302 38.17 6.79 7.66
N ALA A 303 38.21 8.10 7.40
CA ALA A 303 37.06 8.85 6.88
C ALA A 303 36.53 8.31 5.54
N SER A 304 37.42 8.09 4.58
CA SER A 304 37.08 7.59 3.24
C SER A 304 36.56 6.15 3.28
N ILE A 305 37.15 5.31 4.12
CA ILE A 305 36.75 3.91 4.30
C ILE A 305 35.39 3.82 5.00
N HIS A 306 35.18 4.64 6.02
CA HIS A 306 33.89 4.72 6.72
C HIS A 306 32.79 5.25 5.80
N PHE A 307 33.07 6.27 4.99
CA PHE A 307 32.12 6.78 4.00
C PHE A 307 31.70 5.71 3.00
N PHE A 308 32.69 5.01 2.42
CA PHE A 308 32.43 3.94 1.47
C PHE A 308 31.58 2.82 2.08
N LYS A 309 31.95 2.33 3.27
CA LYS A 309 31.18 1.28 3.97
C LYS A 309 29.79 1.75 4.41
N SER A 310 29.64 3.03 4.76
CA SER A 310 28.33 3.64 5.04
C SER A 310 27.42 3.65 3.82
N ILE A 311 27.92 4.07 2.65
CA ILE A 311 27.14 4.02 1.40
C ILE A 311 26.79 2.57 1.03
N GLN A 312 27.77 1.66 1.10
CA GLN A 312 27.59 0.25 0.77
C GLN A 312 26.47 -0.40 1.60
N THR A 313 26.51 -0.24 2.93
CA THR A 313 25.49 -0.81 3.81
C THR A 313 24.12 -0.19 3.56
N ASN A 314 24.05 1.12 3.37
CA ASN A 314 22.78 1.82 3.13
C ASN A 314 22.14 1.42 1.81
N ILE A 315 22.89 1.39 0.70
CA ILE A 315 22.30 1.03 -0.59
C ILE A 315 21.79 -0.41 -0.57
N GLN A 316 22.51 -1.34 0.04
CA GLN A 316 22.07 -2.73 0.16
C GLN A 316 20.80 -2.85 1.02
N PHE A 317 20.77 -2.21 2.19
CA PHE A 317 19.60 -2.28 3.08
C PHE A 317 18.37 -1.63 2.45
N PHE A 318 18.49 -0.39 1.96
CA PHE A 318 17.33 0.35 1.44
C PHE A 318 16.82 -0.22 0.10
N THR A 319 17.68 -0.74 -0.76
CA THR A 319 17.23 -1.43 -2.00
C THR A 319 16.46 -2.71 -1.68
N LEU A 320 16.92 -3.48 -0.68
CA LEU A 320 16.21 -4.67 -0.22
C LEU A 320 14.87 -4.29 0.44
N LEU A 321 14.87 -3.26 1.29
CA LEU A 321 13.66 -2.77 1.96
C LEU A 321 12.59 -2.31 0.95
N ILE A 322 12.95 -1.44 0.00
CA ILE A 322 12.01 -0.95 -1.01
C ILE A 322 11.51 -2.08 -1.91
N PHE A 323 12.37 -3.05 -2.25
CA PHE A 323 11.97 -4.20 -3.04
C PHE A 323 10.90 -5.05 -2.33
N PHE A 324 11.07 -5.31 -1.04
CA PHE A 324 10.04 -6.00 -0.24
C PHE A 324 8.75 -5.19 -0.14
N ILE A 325 8.83 -3.88 0.09
CA ILE A 325 7.65 -3.01 0.15
C ILE A 325 6.90 -3.00 -1.19
N LEU A 326 7.62 -2.92 -2.32
CA LEU A 326 7.03 -2.92 -3.66
C LEU A 326 6.33 -4.25 -3.97
N ILE A 327 6.99 -5.39 -3.73
CA ILE A 327 6.37 -6.72 -3.92
C ILE A 327 5.14 -6.87 -3.04
N TYR A 328 5.25 -6.48 -1.78
CA TYR A 328 4.18 -6.59 -0.82
C TYR A 328 2.98 -5.71 -1.23
N SER A 329 3.23 -4.49 -1.70
CA SER A 329 2.21 -3.57 -2.22
C SER A 329 1.45 -4.16 -3.41
N VAL A 330 2.17 -4.80 -4.33
CA VAL A 330 1.57 -5.50 -5.48
C VAL A 330 0.70 -6.68 -5.03
N TYR A 331 1.08 -7.40 -3.97
CA TYR A 331 0.35 -8.57 -3.48
C TYR A 331 -0.97 -8.20 -2.75
N MET A 332 -0.96 -7.19 -1.88
CA MET A 332 -2.13 -6.83 -1.06
C MET A 332 -3.09 -5.82 -1.70
N GLY A 333 -2.68 -5.11 -2.75
CA GLY A 333 -3.49 -4.05 -3.36
C GLY A 333 -3.69 -2.81 -2.47
N PRO A 334 -4.57 -1.86 -2.83
CA PRO A 334 -4.68 -0.54 -2.19
C PRO A 334 -5.32 -0.55 -0.79
N ILE A 335 -5.69 -1.72 -0.26
CA ILE A 335 -6.21 -1.87 1.13
C ILE A 335 -5.05 -1.88 2.14
N PHE A 336 -3.83 -1.69 1.66
CA PHE A 336 -2.67 -1.77 2.50
C PHE A 336 -2.56 -0.55 3.42
N ILE A 337 -2.09 -0.83 4.64
CA ILE A 337 -1.55 0.08 5.65
C ILE A 337 -2.54 0.66 6.66
N LYS A 338 -2.60 -0.01 7.82
CA LYS A 338 -3.00 0.62 9.08
C LYS A 338 -1.84 0.78 10.08
N ASN A 339 -0.60 0.36 9.76
CA ASN A 339 0.50 0.50 10.72
C ASN A 339 1.92 0.50 10.09
N LEU A 340 2.50 1.69 9.90
CA LEU A 340 3.89 1.92 9.46
C LEU A 340 4.95 1.70 10.56
N ASN A 341 4.51 1.48 11.80
CA ASN A 341 5.41 1.33 12.95
C ASN A 341 6.43 0.21 12.75
N TRP A 342 6.04 -0.91 12.12
CA TRP A 342 6.95 -2.01 11.84
C TRP A 342 8.12 -1.63 10.92
N ILE A 343 7.87 -0.81 9.89
CA ILE A 343 8.91 -0.37 8.96
C ILE A 343 9.84 0.62 9.67
N ARG A 344 9.27 1.55 10.45
CA ARG A 344 10.06 2.50 11.26
C ARG A 344 10.96 1.76 12.26
N THR A 345 10.41 0.82 13.03
CA THR A 345 11.20 0.01 13.98
C THR A 345 12.28 -0.81 13.28
N ALA A 346 12.02 -1.35 12.09
CA ALA A 346 13.03 -2.07 11.31
C ALA A 346 14.19 -1.16 10.86
N VAL A 347 13.90 0.07 10.45
CA VAL A 347 14.91 1.08 10.09
C VAL A 347 15.72 1.51 11.31
N ASP A 348 15.08 1.70 12.46
CA ASP A 348 15.76 2.05 13.72
C ASP A 348 16.71 0.94 14.19
N MET A 349 16.24 -0.32 14.15
CA MET A 349 17.07 -1.49 14.46
C MET A 349 18.26 -1.62 13.50
N TYR A 350 18.08 -1.31 12.21
CA TYR A 350 19.16 -1.31 11.24
C TYR A 350 20.27 -0.31 11.60
N PHE A 351 19.91 0.93 11.97
CA PHE A 351 20.91 1.93 12.35
C PHE A 351 21.69 1.54 13.62
N LEU A 352 21.02 0.95 14.61
CA LEU A 352 21.68 0.41 15.81
C LEU A 352 22.63 -0.73 15.47
N PHE A 353 22.18 -1.71 14.67
CA PHE A 353 23.01 -2.82 14.23
C PHE A 353 24.23 -2.33 13.43
N ARG A 354 24.05 -1.34 12.56
CA ARG A 354 25.12 -0.74 11.75
C ARG A 354 26.21 -0.10 12.61
N ALA A 355 25.85 0.60 13.70
CA ALA A 355 26.82 1.20 14.61
C ALA A 355 27.70 0.14 15.28
N VAL A 356 27.09 -0.95 15.79
CA VAL A 356 27.81 -2.09 16.39
C VAL A 356 28.70 -2.78 15.35
N TYR A 357 28.18 -2.96 14.14
CA TYR A 357 28.89 -3.56 13.02
C TYR A 357 30.15 -2.77 12.64
N PHE A 358 30.08 -1.45 12.51
CA PHE A 358 31.25 -0.61 12.21
C PHE A 358 32.28 -0.64 13.33
N PHE A 359 31.85 -0.69 14.59
CA PHE A 359 32.77 -0.85 15.72
C PHE A 359 33.61 -2.13 15.60
N ILE A 360 32.97 -3.27 15.28
CA ILE A 360 33.66 -4.56 15.13
C ILE A 360 34.67 -4.52 13.99
N ILE A 361 34.29 -3.96 12.83
CA ILE A 361 35.15 -3.90 11.64
C ILE A 361 36.35 -2.99 11.87
N PHE A 362 36.13 -1.78 12.36
CA PHE A 362 37.22 -0.83 12.54
C PHE A 362 38.19 -1.26 13.63
N LYS A 363 37.69 -1.91 14.69
CA LYS A 363 38.54 -2.54 15.71
C LYS A 363 39.41 -3.66 15.12
N LYS A 364 38.89 -4.45 14.19
CA LYS A 364 39.62 -5.56 13.56
C LYS A 364 40.71 -5.08 12.60
N HIS A 365 40.43 -4.02 11.85
CA HIS A 365 41.30 -3.56 10.76
C HIS A 365 42.24 -2.41 11.13
N PHE A 366 41.96 -1.66 12.20
CA PHE A 366 42.78 -0.54 12.64
C PHE A 366 43.17 -0.68 14.11
N LYS A 367 44.42 -0.35 14.42
CA LYS A 367 44.96 -0.32 15.79
C LYS A 367 44.64 1.02 16.46
N PHE A 368 43.37 1.37 16.57
CA PHE A 368 42.94 2.59 17.27
C PHE A 368 42.64 2.33 18.74
N ASN A 369 42.70 3.38 19.56
CA ASN A 369 42.21 3.30 20.93
C ASN A 369 40.69 3.00 20.90
N PRO A 370 40.22 1.92 21.55
CA PRO A 370 38.80 1.56 21.53
C PRO A 370 37.88 2.66 22.05
N LEU A 371 38.35 3.47 23.01
CA LEU A 371 37.53 4.53 23.60
C LEU A 371 37.27 5.69 22.62
N SER A 372 38.29 6.09 21.86
CA SER A 372 38.13 7.14 20.83
C SER A 372 37.28 6.66 19.66
N LEU A 373 37.38 5.37 19.30
CA LEU A 373 36.55 4.77 18.26
C LEU A 373 35.06 4.73 18.66
N ILE A 374 34.75 4.38 19.91
CA ILE A 374 33.37 4.39 20.42
C ILE A 374 32.82 5.81 20.44
N ALA A 375 33.57 6.78 20.95
CA ALA A 375 33.15 8.18 20.98
C ALA A 375 32.89 8.73 19.56
N TYR A 376 33.80 8.44 18.62
CA TYR A 376 33.64 8.78 17.21
C TYR A 376 32.36 8.19 16.61
N LEU A 377 32.13 6.88 16.78
CA LEU A 377 30.96 6.19 16.25
C LEU A 377 29.66 6.67 16.89
N ALA A 378 29.65 6.93 18.21
CA ALA A 378 28.47 7.42 18.91
C ALA A 378 28.03 8.79 18.38
N ILE A 379 28.97 9.71 18.13
CA ILE A 379 28.66 11.03 17.55
C ILE A 379 28.22 10.88 16.09
N ILE A 380 28.99 10.15 15.29
CA ILE A 380 28.77 10.06 13.84
C ILE A 380 27.54 9.25 13.46
N GLU A 381 27.25 8.16 14.17
CA GLU A 381 26.06 7.33 13.90
C GLU A 381 24.84 7.86 14.66
N GLY A 382 25.05 8.46 15.84
CA GLY A 382 23.99 9.11 16.61
C GLY A 382 23.33 10.28 15.86
N GLN A 383 24.12 11.12 15.17
CA GLN A 383 23.56 12.20 14.35
C GLN A 383 22.64 11.66 13.23
N VAL A 384 22.91 10.47 12.71
CA VAL A 384 22.14 9.88 11.60
C VAL A 384 20.78 9.39 12.09
N LEU A 385 20.75 8.92 13.34
CA LEU A 385 19.53 8.47 14.01
C LEU A 385 18.66 9.66 14.46
N LEU A 386 19.27 10.79 14.85
CA LEU A 386 18.55 11.96 15.37
C LEU A 386 18.17 13.02 14.31
N PHE A 387 19.03 13.31 13.33
CA PHE A 387 18.84 14.44 12.40
C PHE A 387 19.03 14.07 10.92
N GLY A 388 19.27 12.80 10.63
CA GLY A 388 19.72 12.35 9.32
C GLY A 388 18.62 11.77 8.43
N ILE A 389 18.98 10.67 7.75
CA ILE A 389 18.14 9.99 6.75
C ILE A 389 16.83 9.46 7.35
N ARG A 390 16.82 9.17 8.67
CA ARG A 390 15.64 8.73 9.41
C ARG A 390 14.52 9.77 9.35
N GLU A 391 14.83 11.03 9.68
CA GLU A 391 13.85 12.14 9.68
C GLU A 391 13.32 12.44 8.27
N LEU A 392 14.15 12.22 7.24
CA LEU A 392 13.73 12.42 5.85
C LEU A 392 12.69 11.38 5.40
N ILE A 393 12.76 10.15 5.93
CA ILE A 393 11.84 9.06 5.61
C ILE A 393 10.61 9.09 6.54
N PHE A 394 10.82 9.29 7.84
CA PHE A 394 9.79 9.36 8.87
C PHE A 394 9.90 10.71 9.60
N PRO A 395 9.30 11.78 9.08
CA PRO A 395 9.21 13.02 9.83
C PRO A 395 8.36 12.75 11.08
N GLU A 396 8.94 12.96 12.27
CA GLU A 396 8.18 12.83 13.54
C GLU A 396 7.31 14.07 13.81
N PHE A 397 7.53 15.15 13.04
CA PHE A 397 6.79 16.39 13.13
C PHE A 397 5.72 16.51 12.04
N MET A 398 4.52 15.97 12.30
CA MET A 398 3.22 16.58 11.98
C MET A 398 2.12 15.99 12.88
#